data_AF-A0A386TG62-F1
#
_entry.id   AF-A0A386TG62-F1
#
_cell.length_a   1.000
_cell.length_b   1.000
_cell.length_c   1.000
_cell.angle_alpha   90.00
_cell.angle_beta   90.00
_cell.angle_gamma   90.00
#
_symmetry.space_group_name_H-M   'P 1'
#
loop_
_entity.id
_entity.type
_entity.pdbx_description
1 polymer ?
#
loop_
_entity_poly.entity_id
_entity_poly.type
_entity_poly.pdbx_seq_one_letter_code
_entity_poly.pdbx_strand_id
1 'polypeptide(L)'
;MRYVYLRLFLSKVEQPQILVRTGDVSLRMERQDYLTDVFNRSWTFVHRGTDMIYVPIRRDEGDDQVFTFGRIGKQVVSQENSGPDEKFEKTEHVGWRASNLLLNTSSDPDGQKLAMQERGDVGKPLSVINSLLQHINTANPDSGWLVTVNPIVEKQSFWEAAEKYKGQITRAEFTYVTPNVLGIRSELNKRLKEYREKENAQQVGVTLYEPKGNLHLDSQEVVDAVEYTSEGGGSAKLKVGRETVFDSQDNEKAKDVETDDSLTFETSGGRQQLIQKFFK
;
A
#
# COMPACT_ATOMS: atom_id res chain seq x y z
N MET A 1 1.06 -18.48 -6.06
CA MET A 1 0.41 -17.43 -5.23
C MET A 1 0.65 -16.08 -5.87
N ARG A 2 -0.39 -15.25 -6.01
CA ARG A 2 -0.26 -13.88 -6.55
C ARG A 2 -0.06 -12.88 -5.41
N TYR A 3 0.86 -11.93 -5.56
CA TYR A 3 1.11 -10.86 -4.59
C TYR A 3 0.95 -9.49 -5.24
N VAL A 4 0.25 -8.59 -4.58
CA VAL A 4 0.04 -7.19 -4.99
C VAL A 4 1.03 -6.30 -4.26
N TYR A 5 1.65 -5.38 -5.00
CA TYR A 5 2.60 -4.42 -4.46
C TYR A 5 1.92 -3.10 -4.11
N LEU A 6 2.16 -2.66 -2.88
CA LEU A 6 1.71 -1.39 -2.33
C LEU A 6 2.91 -0.63 -1.77
N ARG A 7 2.76 0.66 -1.51
CA ARG A 7 3.75 1.48 -0.82
C ARG A 7 3.08 2.27 0.29
N LEU A 8 3.72 2.27 1.46
CA LEU A 8 3.31 3.03 2.64
C LEU A 8 3.90 4.44 2.60
N PHE A 9 3.12 5.41 3.07
CA PHE A 9 3.52 6.81 3.19
C PHE A 9 3.37 7.26 4.63
N LEU A 10 4.43 7.86 5.19
CA LEU A 10 4.43 8.37 6.55
C LEU A 10 4.57 9.88 6.54
N SER A 11 3.49 10.54 6.91
CA SER A 11 3.42 11.99 7.05
C SER A 11 3.55 12.39 8.51
N LYS A 12 4.38 13.40 8.79
CA LYS A 12 4.43 14.00 10.13
C LYS A 12 3.14 14.80 10.36
N VAL A 13 2.45 14.51 11.46
CA VAL A 13 1.29 15.29 11.91
C VAL A 13 1.79 16.32 12.91
N GLU A 14 1.56 17.60 12.63
CA GLU A 14 1.86 18.66 13.61
C GLU A 14 0.91 18.51 14.80
N GLN A 15 1.46 18.35 15.99
CA GLN A 15 0.64 18.31 17.20
C GLN A 15 0.17 19.71 17.58
N PRO A 16 -1.06 19.86 18.14
CA PRO A 16 -1.56 21.14 18.61
C PRO A 16 -0.58 21.82 19.58
N GLN A 17 -0.29 23.11 19.35
CA GLN A 17 0.66 23.92 20.11
C GLN A 17 0.41 23.95 21.63
N ILE A 18 -0.81 23.61 22.08
CA ILE A 18 -1.16 23.54 23.50
C ILE A 18 -0.45 22.40 24.24
N LEU A 19 -0.15 21.29 23.55
CA LEU A 19 0.60 20.15 24.10
C LEU A 19 2.12 20.39 24.10
N VAL A 20 2.60 21.26 23.20
CA VAL A 20 4.03 21.62 23.09
C VAL A 20 4.50 22.48 24.27
N ARG A 21 3.60 23.29 24.87
CA ARG A 21 3.94 24.18 26.00
C ARG A 21 4.30 23.47 27.30
N THR A 22 3.95 22.19 27.45
CA THR A 22 4.29 21.36 28.62
C THR A 22 5.64 20.66 28.49
N GLY A 23 6.38 20.83 27.38
CA GLY A 23 7.72 20.26 27.20
C GLY A 23 7.74 18.76 26.90
N ASP A 24 6.59 18.15 26.59
CA ASP A 24 6.40 16.69 26.57
C ASP A 24 6.29 16.09 25.16
N VAL A 25 6.69 16.82 24.11
CA VAL A 25 6.41 16.42 22.72
C VAL A 25 7.65 16.50 21.83
N SER A 26 8.49 15.48 21.91
CA SER A 26 9.31 15.03 20.78
C SER A 26 8.55 13.94 20.02
N LEU A 27 8.84 13.76 18.72
CA LEU A 27 8.44 12.54 18.02
C LEU A 27 8.97 11.36 18.84
N ARG A 28 8.08 10.50 19.33
CA ARG A 28 8.48 9.39 20.20
C ARG A 28 9.40 8.39 19.48
N MET A 29 9.31 8.33 18.15
CA MET A 29 10.00 7.34 17.32
C MET A 29 10.34 7.90 15.93
N GLU A 30 11.49 7.48 15.40
CA GLU A 30 11.83 7.70 13.98
C GLU A 30 10.89 6.90 13.06
N ARG A 31 10.85 7.27 11.77
CA ARG A 31 9.91 6.70 10.78
C ARG A 31 9.97 5.17 10.72
N GLN A 32 11.17 4.63 10.58
CA GLN A 32 11.39 3.18 10.47
C GLN A 32 11.02 2.46 11.76
N ASP A 33 11.36 3.06 12.90
CA ASP A 33 11.07 2.48 14.22
C ASP A 33 9.56 2.44 14.47
N TYR A 34 8.84 3.50 14.10
CA TYR A 34 7.38 3.52 14.20
C TYR A 34 6.72 2.46 13.33
N LEU A 35 7.12 2.33 12.06
CA LEU A 35 6.62 1.26 11.19
C LEU A 35 6.91 -0.13 11.76
N THR A 36 8.14 -0.33 12.23
CA THR A 36 8.57 -1.60 12.81
C THR A 36 7.76 -1.94 14.05
N ASP A 37 7.52 -0.96 14.94
CA ASP A 37 6.74 -1.13 16.15
C ASP A 37 5.27 -1.48 15.86
N VAL A 38 4.58 -0.71 15.01
CA VAL A 38 3.16 -0.96 14.74
C VAL A 38 2.94 -2.28 13.99
N PHE A 39 3.83 -2.66 13.08
CA PHE A 39 3.70 -3.92 12.35
C PHE A 39 4.24 -5.15 13.10
N ASN A 40 4.90 -4.97 14.25
CA ASN A 40 5.26 -6.06 15.16
C ASN A 40 4.19 -6.33 16.24
N ARG A 41 3.04 -5.67 16.17
CA ARG A 41 1.89 -5.87 17.06
C ARG A 41 0.73 -6.54 16.31
N SER A 42 -0.07 -7.32 17.02
CA SER A 42 -1.34 -7.82 16.47
C SER A 42 -2.41 -6.74 16.51
N TRP A 43 -3.24 -6.66 15.47
CA TRP A 43 -4.34 -5.72 15.39
C TRP A 43 -5.64 -6.43 15.06
N THR A 44 -6.73 -6.07 15.74
CA THR A 44 -8.09 -6.46 15.34
C THR A 44 -8.79 -5.23 14.80
N PHE A 45 -9.27 -5.30 13.56
CA PHE A 45 -9.82 -4.15 12.85
C PHE A 45 -11.03 -4.54 12.01
N VAL A 46 -11.89 -3.57 11.74
CA VAL A 46 -13.09 -3.77 10.93
C VAL A 46 -12.80 -3.44 9.47
N HIS A 47 -13.12 -4.35 8.57
CA HIS A 47 -13.10 -4.12 7.12
C HIS A 47 -14.49 -4.41 6.54
N ARG A 48 -15.17 -3.37 6.04
CA ARG A 48 -16.52 -3.49 5.44
C ARG A 48 -17.51 -4.25 6.33
N GLY A 49 -17.48 -3.97 7.63
CA GLY A 49 -18.37 -4.58 8.63
C GLY A 49 -17.95 -6.00 9.07
N THR A 50 -16.81 -6.53 8.61
CA THR A 50 -16.26 -7.80 9.09
C THR A 50 -15.03 -7.57 9.95
N ASP A 51 -14.92 -8.29 11.07
CA ASP A 51 -13.72 -8.30 11.87
C ASP A 51 -12.59 -9.07 11.17
N MET A 52 -11.43 -8.44 11.13
CA MET A 52 -10.19 -9.00 10.60
C MET A 52 -9.11 -8.91 11.67
N ILE A 53 -8.12 -9.81 11.57
CA ILE A 53 -6.96 -9.82 12.45
C ILE A 53 -5.68 -9.74 11.64
N TYR A 54 -4.79 -8.82 12.00
CA TYR A 54 -3.40 -8.86 11.60
C TYR A 54 -2.58 -9.50 12.72
N VAL A 55 -1.74 -10.47 12.36
CA VAL A 55 -0.81 -11.13 13.29
C VAL A 55 0.60 -11.06 12.71
N PRO A 56 1.58 -10.49 13.43
CA PRO A 56 2.97 -10.50 13.02
C PRO A 56 3.56 -11.91 13.16
N ILE A 57 4.45 -12.27 12.24
CA ILE A 57 5.23 -13.50 12.35
C ILE A 57 6.50 -13.18 13.13
N ARG A 58 6.82 -14.03 14.11
CA ARG A 58 8.01 -13.86 14.94
C ARG A 58 9.26 -13.94 14.06
N ARG A 59 10.20 -13.04 14.34
CA ARG A 59 11.52 -13.03 13.69
C ARG A 59 12.40 -14.10 14.33
N ASP A 60 13.19 -14.76 13.51
CA ASP A 60 14.25 -15.66 13.97
C ASP A 60 15.58 -14.90 14.06
N GLU A 61 16.55 -15.47 14.79
CA GLU A 61 17.93 -14.97 14.79
C GLU A 61 18.49 -15.00 13.35
N GLY A 62 18.93 -13.84 12.84
CA GLY A 62 19.46 -13.69 11.48
C GLY A 62 18.48 -13.11 10.46
N ASP A 63 17.22 -12.87 10.84
CA ASP A 63 16.31 -12.10 9.99
C ASP A 63 16.73 -10.64 9.88
N ASP A 64 16.57 -10.07 8.69
CA ASP A 64 16.85 -8.66 8.43
C ASP A 64 15.82 -7.77 9.16
N GLN A 65 16.31 -6.88 10.02
CA GLN A 65 15.47 -6.08 10.92
C GLN A 65 14.57 -5.08 10.19
N VAL A 66 14.91 -4.72 8.95
CA VAL A 66 14.10 -3.82 8.12
C VAL A 66 12.90 -4.51 7.49
N PHE A 67 12.81 -5.85 7.53
CA PHE A 67 11.65 -6.56 7.01
C PHE A 67 10.71 -7.01 8.14
N THR A 68 9.42 -6.81 7.91
CA THR A 68 8.35 -7.30 8.78
C THR A 68 7.43 -8.25 8.01
N PHE A 69 7.05 -9.32 8.67
CA PHE A 69 6.26 -10.42 8.13
C PHE A 69 4.98 -10.53 8.95
N GLY A 70 3.85 -10.76 8.28
CA GLY A 70 2.59 -10.93 8.98
C GLY A 70 1.55 -11.67 8.16
N ARG A 71 0.42 -11.96 8.80
CA ARG A 71 -0.77 -12.54 8.17
C ARG A 71 -1.97 -11.68 8.50
N ILE A 72 -2.80 -11.43 7.49
CA ILE A 72 -4.12 -10.85 7.68
C ILE A 72 -5.16 -11.95 7.50
N GLY A 73 -5.86 -12.25 8.58
CA GLY A 73 -6.87 -13.29 8.68
C GLY A 73 -8.28 -12.73 8.71
N LYS A 74 -9.20 -13.47 8.09
CA LYS A 74 -10.65 -13.30 8.18
C LYS A 74 -11.26 -14.62 8.63
N GLN A 75 -12.15 -14.56 9.63
CA GLN A 75 -12.92 -15.72 10.04
C GLN A 75 -13.97 -16.05 8.98
N VAL A 76 -14.10 -17.33 8.65
CA VAL A 76 -15.06 -17.82 7.66
C VAL A 76 -15.81 -18.98 8.27
N VAL A 77 -17.14 -18.96 8.15
CA VAL A 77 -17.99 -20.10 8.47
C VAL A 77 -18.31 -20.81 7.17
N SER A 78 -17.85 -22.04 6.99
CA SER A 78 -18.26 -22.90 5.87
C SER A 78 -19.34 -23.87 6.32
N GLN A 79 -20.33 -24.08 5.46
CA GLN A 79 -21.24 -25.21 5.59
C GLN A 79 -20.72 -26.35 4.73
N GLU A 80 -20.38 -27.46 5.37
CA GLU A 80 -19.88 -28.66 4.72
C GLU A 80 -20.81 -29.82 5.07
N ASN A 81 -20.91 -30.79 4.17
CA ASN A 81 -21.64 -32.01 4.49
C ASN A 81 -20.73 -32.91 5.31
N SER A 82 -21.25 -33.51 6.37
CA SER A 82 -20.57 -34.54 7.12
C SER A 82 -20.30 -35.79 6.28
N GLY A 83 -19.53 -36.73 6.85
CA GLY A 83 -19.20 -37.98 6.18
C GLY A 83 -20.44 -38.85 5.91
N PRO A 84 -20.28 -39.93 5.11
CA PRO A 84 -21.37 -40.85 4.79
C PRO A 84 -22.05 -41.47 6.03
N ASP A 85 -21.29 -41.67 7.12
CA ASP A 85 -21.78 -42.24 8.37
C ASP A 85 -22.79 -41.32 9.09
N GLU A 86 -22.63 -40.01 8.91
CA GLU A 86 -23.54 -38.97 9.38
C GLU A 86 -24.51 -38.52 8.28
N LYS A 87 -24.65 -39.33 7.22
CA LYS A 87 -25.59 -39.14 6.10
C LYS A 87 -25.50 -37.76 5.42
N PHE A 88 -24.31 -37.16 5.38
CA PHE A 88 -24.11 -35.85 4.77
C PHE A 88 -24.95 -34.74 5.42
N GLU A 89 -25.24 -34.85 6.72
CA GLU A 89 -25.83 -33.76 7.50
C GLU A 89 -24.96 -32.50 7.40
N LYS A 90 -25.62 -31.34 7.33
CA LYS A 90 -24.92 -30.05 7.23
C LYS A 90 -24.24 -29.74 8.55
N THR A 91 -22.93 -29.55 8.53
CA THR A 91 -22.15 -29.09 9.67
C THR A 91 -21.56 -27.71 9.38
N GLU A 92 -21.48 -26.89 10.42
CA GLU A 92 -20.82 -25.59 10.35
C GLU A 92 -19.39 -25.72 10.84
N HIS A 93 -18.43 -25.37 9.99
CA HIS A 93 -17.03 -25.29 10.35
C HIS A 93 -16.60 -23.82 10.44
N VAL A 94 -16.12 -23.43 11.62
CA VAL A 94 -15.50 -22.12 11.84
C VAL A 94 -14.01 -22.22 11.51
N GLY A 95 -13.59 -21.58 10.42
CA GLY A 95 -12.20 -21.55 9.96
C GLY A 95 -11.66 -20.13 9.79
N TRP A 96 -10.40 -20.05 9.37
CA TRP A 96 -9.75 -18.79 9.04
C TRP A 96 -9.13 -18.87 7.64
N ARG A 97 -9.32 -17.80 6.87
CA ARG A 97 -8.60 -17.57 5.62
C ARG A 97 -7.61 -16.45 5.86
N ALA A 98 -6.36 -16.62 5.42
CA ALA A 98 -5.31 -15.66 5.66
C ALA A 98 -4.50 -15.36 4.40
N SER A 99 -4.14 -14.09 4.25
CA SER A 99 -3.18 -13.58 3.27
C SER A 99 -1.88 -13.24 3.96
N ASN A 100 -0.77 -13.65 3.35
CA ASN A 100 0.57 -13.26 3.79
C ASN A 100 0.86 -11.79 3.45
N LEU A 101 1.66 -11.13 4.30
CA LEU A 101 2.07 -9.74 4.17
C LEU A 101 3.58 -9.61 4.41
N LEU A 102 4.27 -8.96 3.48
CA LEU A 102 5.68 -8.62 3.55
C LEU A 102 5.86 -7.11 3.49
N LEU A 103 6.58 -6.51 4.43
CA LEU A 103 6.82 -5.07 4.48
C LEU A 103 8.30 -4.79 4.66
N ASN A 104 8.88 -3.98 3.77
CA ASN A 104 10.15 -3.31 4.00
C ASN A 104 9.90 -2.01 4.78
N THR A 105 10.39 -1.87 6.00
CA THR A 105 10.23 -0.69 6.86
C THR A 105 11.36 0.33 6.71
N SER A 106 12.37 0.04 5.88
CA SER A 106 13.51 0.95 5.67
C SER A 106 13.07 2.33 5.18
N SER A 107 13.90 3.33 5.47
CA SER A 107 13.70 4.71 5.00
C SER A 107 14.43 5.02 3.68
N ASP A 108 14.99 4.01 3.02
CA ASP A 108 15.66 4.16 1.73
C ASP A 108 14.65 4.37 0.58
N PRO A 109 15.09 4.77 -0.63
CA PRO A 109 14.20 4.98 -1.77
C PRO A 109 13.28 3.82 -2.15
N ASP A 110 13.70 2.58 -1.88
CA ASP A 110 12.94 1.36 -2.16
C ASP A 110 12.19 0.83 -0.92
N GLY A 111 12.35 1.53 0.20
CA GLY A 111 11.71 1.28 1.46
C GLY A 111 10.21 1.51 1.43
N GLN A 112 9.56 1.06 2.50
CA GLN A 112 8.12 1.22 2.73
C GLN A 112 7.26 0.52 1.68
N LYS A 113 7.85 -0.35 0.88
CA LYS A 113 7.16 -1.23 -0.05
C LYS A 113 6.58 -2.42 0.70
N LEU A 114 5.36 -2.78 0.33
CA LEU A 114 4.58 -3.86 0.91
C LEU A 114 4.12 -4.81 -0.20
N ALA A 115 4.28 -6.12 0.02
CA ALA A 115 3.71 -7.15 -0.83
C ALA A 115 2.66 -7.93 -0.02
N MET A 116 1.41 -7.95 -0.48
CA MET A 116 0.35 -8.72 0.16
C MET A 116 -0.20 -9.77 -0.80
N GLN A 117 -0.37 -10.99 -0.30
CA GLN A 117 -0.95 -12.09 -1.05
C GLN A 117 -2.40 -11.76 -1.42
N GLU A 118 -2.69 -11.82 -2.72
CA GLU A 118 -4.03 -11.64 -3.23
C GLU A 118 -4.86 -12.90 -2.98
N ARG A 119 -5.93 -12.73 -2.20
CA ARG A 119 -6.90 -13.78 -1.91
C ARG A 119 -8.30 -13.18 -1.85
N GLY A 120 -9.15 -13.56 -2.81
CA GLY A 120 -10.52 -13.05 -2.90
C GLY A 120 -11.39 -13.38 -1.68
N ASP A 121 -11.08 -14.45 -0.96
CA ASP A 121 -11.77 -14.86 0.27
C ASP A 121 -11.38 -14.04 1.52
N VAL A 122 -10.25 -13.31 1.47
CA VAL A 122 -9.81 -12.36 2.51
C VAL A 122 -10.25 -10.95 2.17
N GLY A 123 -10.00 -10.50 0.93
CA GLY A 123 -10.36 -9.17 0.43
C GLY A 123 -9.32 -8.60 -0.53
N LYS A 124 -9.65 -7.48 -1.20
CA LYS A 124 -8.70 -6.78 -2.08
C LYS A 124 -7.55 -6.20 -1.25
N PRO A 125 -6.27 -6.47 -1.57
CA PRO A 125 -5.12 -6.03 -0.79
C PRO A 125 -5.12 -4.54 -0.41
N LEU A 126 -5.26 -3.64 -1.39
CA LEU A 126 -5.28 -2.19 -1.14
C LEU A 126 -6.40 -1.79 -0.16
N SER A 127 -7.60 -2.36 -0.32
CA SER A 127 -8.74 -2.03 0.53
C SER A 127 -8.56 -2.55 1.97
N VAL A 128 -8.01 -3.75 2.13
CA VAL A 128 -7.76 -4.36 3.44
C VAL A 128 -6.66 -3.62 4.19
N ILE A 129 -5.54 -3.32 3.52
CA ILE A 129 -4.43 -2.55 4.13
C ILE A 129 -4.89 -1.14 4.51
N ASN A 130 -5.70 -0.48 3.69
CA ASN A 130 -6.27 0.82 4.06
C ASN A 130 -7.08 0.74 5.38
N SER A 131 -7.92 -0.28 5.56
CA SER A 131 -8.65 -0.46 6.82
C SER A 131 -7.73 -0.73 8.01
N LEU A 132 -6.69 -1.54 7.83
CA LEU A 132 -5.68 -1.77 8.87
C LEU A 132 -4.98 -0.47 9.27
N LEU A 133 -4.52 0.32 8.29
CA LEU A 133 -3.83 1.58 8.56
C LEU A 133 -4.74 2.63 9.19
N GLN A 134 -6.00 2.72 8.78
CA GLN A 134 -7.00 3.58 9.43
C GLN A 134 -7.15 3.21 10.91
N HIS A 135 -7.20 1.91 11.22
CA HIS A 135 -7.24 1.44 12.60
C HIS A 135 -5.95 1.81 13.36
N ILE A 136 -4.77 1.54 12.79
CA ILE A 136 -3.48 1.89 13.40
C ILE A 136 -3.38 3.39 13.69
N ASN A 137 -3.74 4.25 12.73
CA ASN A 137 -3.70 5.70 12.92
C ASN A 137 -4.66 6.15 14.04
N THR A 138 -5.85 5.55 14.11
CA THR A 138 -6.85 5.86 15.16
C THR A 138 -6.41 5.37 16.54
N ALA A 139 -5.74 4.22 16.60
CA ALA A 139 -5.21 3.65 17.84
C ALA A 139 -3.96 4.38 18.34
N ASN A 140 -3.27 5.14 17.48
CA ASN A 140 -2.04 5.85 17.81
C ASN A 140 -2.11 7.34 17.39
N PRO A 141 -3.09 8.12 17.90
CA PRO A 141 -3.31 9.50 17.47
C PRO A 141 -2.12 10.43 17.82
N ASP A 142 -1.41 10.11 18.90
CA ASP A 142 -0.29 10.91 19.41
C ASP A 142 1.08 10.43 18.90
N SER A 143 1.12 9.49 17.95
CA SER A 143 2.38 8.98 17.37
C SER A 143 3.18 10.07 16.64
N GLY A 144 2.52 11.15 16.22
CA GLY A 144 3.09 12.15 15.32
C GLY A 144 3.19 11.68 13.87
N TRP A 145 2.67 10.49 13.55
CA TRP A 145 2.73 9.87 12.24
C TRP A 145 1.33 9.52 11.73
N LEU A 146 1.05 9.91 10.49
CA LEU A 146 -0.10 9.43 9.71
C LEU A 146 0.42 8.47 8.64
N VAL A 147 -0.03 7.22 8.67
CA VAL A 147 0.33 6.20 7.68
C VAL A 147 -0.77 6.05 6.64
N THR A 148 -0.43 6.19 5.37
CA THR A 148 -1.34 5.90 4.24
C THR A 148 -0.70 4.87 3.30
N VAL A 149 -1.49 4.35 2.35
CA VAL A 149 -1.02 3.36 1.37
C VAL A 149 -1.52 3.71 -0.02
N ASN A 150 -0.67 3.46 -1.02
CA ASN A 150 -1.00 3.53 -2.43
C ASN A 150 -0.53 2.27 -3.14
N PRO A 151 -1.17 1.87 -4.25
CA PRO A 151 -0.67 0.78 -5.07
C PRO A 151 0.56 1.21 -5.87
N ILE A 152 1.49 0.28 -6.04
CA ILE A 152 2.53 0.37 -7.07
C ILE A 152 1.91 -0.18 -8.35
N VAL A 153 2.07 0.51 -9.48
CA VAL A 153 1.46 0.11 -10.76
C VAL A 153 2.52 0.01 -11.85
N GLU A 154 2.24 -0.78 -12.89
CA GLU A 154 3.10 -0.82 -14.06
C GLU A 154 2.94 0.47 -14.87
N LYS A 155 3.99 1.32 -14.91
CA LYS A 155 3.97 2.60 -15.66
C LYS A 155 3.50 2.46 -17.11
N GLN A 156 3.77 1.31 -17.73
CA GLN A 156 3.39 1.01 -19.10
C GLN A 156 1.88 1.02 -19.30
N SER A 157 1.10 0.60 -18.30
CA SER A 157 -0.37 0.57 -18.37
C SER A 157 -0.97 1.97 -18.57
N PHE A 158 -0.37 3.00 -17.99
CA PHE A 158 -0.76 4.40 -18.23
C PHE A 158 -0.53 4.78 -19.69
N TRP A 159 0.65 4.48 -20.23
CA TRP A 159 1.02 4.84 -21.60
C TRP A 159 0.24 4.05 -22.65
N GLU A 160 -0.07 2.78 -22.38
CA GLU A 160 -0.96 1.97 -23.22
C GLU A 160 -2.36 2.58 -23.29
N ALA A 161 -2.92 3.01 -22.16
CA ALA A 161 -4.19 3.73 -22.14
C ALA A 161 -4.08 5.08 -22.88
N ALA A 162 -2.98 5.81 -22.68
CA ALA A 162 -2.75 7.10 -23.33
C ALA A 162 -2.72 6.97 -24.86
N GLU A 163 -2.02 5.96 -25.39
CA GLU A 163 -1.95 5.71 -26.83
C GLU A 163 -3.27 5.15 -27.37
N LYS A 164 -3.94 4.24 -26.64
CA LYS A 164 -5.24 3.68 -27.04
C LYS A 164 -6.31 4.76 -27.24
N TYR A 165 -6.32 5.78 -26.38
CA TYR A 165 -7.30 6.89 -26.43
C TYR A 165 -6.71 8.19 -26.97
N LYS A 166 -5.62 8.11 -27.72
CA LYS A 166 -4.96 9.27 -28.32
C LYS A 166 -5.94 10.14 -29.11
N GLY A 167 -5.85 11.44 -28.91
CA GLY A 167 -6.78 12.42 -29.49
C GLY A 167 -8.14 12.52 -28.81
N GLN A 168 -8.52 11.58 -27.93
CA GLN A 168 -9.80 11.58 -27.23
C GLN A 168 -9.69 11.96 -25.74
N ILE A 169 -8.49 11.86 -25.16
CA ILE A 169 -8.25 12.18 -23.75
C ILE A 169 -8.58 13.65 -23.50
N THR A 170 -9.53 13.88 -22.59
CA THR A 170 -9.95 15.22 -22.19
C THR A 170 -9.32 15.65 -20.87
N ARG A 171 -8.90 14.69 -20.03
CA ARG A 171 -8.32 15.00 -18.73
C ARG A 171 -7.25 14.01 -18.30
N ALA A 172 -6.16 14.53 -17.74
CA ALA A 172 -5.21 13.77 -16.94
C ALA A 172 -5.16 14.36 -15.53
N GLU A 173 -5.37 13.51 -14.52
CA GLU A 173 -5.37 13.89 -13.10
C GLU A 173 -4.23 13.16 -12.40
N PHE A 174 -3.35 13.91 -11.75
CA PHE A 174 -2.27 13.38 -10.92
C PHE A 174 -2.48 13.86 -9.49
N THR A 175 -2.37 12.95 -8.53
CA THR A 175 -2.36 13.25 -7.10
C THR A 175 -1.08 12.69 -6.52
N TYR A 176 -0.37 13.49 -5.74
CA TYR A 176 0.91 13.16 -5.14
C TYR A 176 0.80 13.19 -3.62
N VAL A 177 1.44 12.25 -2.93
CA VAL A 177 1.53 12.18 -1.46
C VAL A 177 2.96 12.53 -1.04
N THR A 178 3.10 13.60 -0.25
CA THR A 178 4.37 14.00 0.38
C THR A 178 4.44 13.38 1.79
N PRO A 179 5.59 13.16 2.47
CA PRO A 179 6.97 13.60 2.17
C PRO A 179 7.91 12.46 1.76
N ASN A 180 7.41 11.26 1.43
CA ASN A 180 8.28 10.20 0.93
C ASN A 180 8.72 10.57 -0.49
N VAL A 181 9.76 11.40 -0.56
CA VAL A 181 10.48 11.68 -1.79
C VAL A 181 11.06 10.34 -2.24
N LEU A 182 10.34 9.67 -3.14
CA LEU A 182 10.84 8.50 -3.84
C LEU A 182 12.21 8.86 -4.42
N GLY A 183 13.18 7.95 -4.45
CA GLY A 183 14.55 8.27 -4.91
C GLY A 183 14.69 8.67 -6.38
N ILE A 184 13.57 8.93 -7.06
CA ILE A 184 13.47 9.53 -8.38
C ILE A 184 14.11 10.93 -8.30
N ARG A 185 15.17 11.18 -9.06
CA ARG A 185 15.79 12.51 -9.10
C ARG A 185 15.10 13.36 -10.15
N SER A 186 13.97 13.98 -9.80
CA SER A 186 13.20 14.86 -10.69
C SER A 186 12.96 16.24 -10.10
N GLU A 187 12.65 17.21 -10.96
CA GLU A 187 12.20 18.55 -10.55
C GLU A 187 10.85 18.47 -9.81
N LEU A 188 10.00 17.51 -10.16
CA LEU A 188 8.77 17.22 -9.44
C LEU A 188 9.05 16.94 -7.96
N ASN A 189 10.05 16.13 -7.64
CA ASN A 189 10.41 15.81 -6.27
C ASN A 189 10.90 17.01 -5.46
N LYS A 190 11.64 17.93 -6.10
CA LYS A 190 12.02 19.19 -5.47
C LYS A 190 10.79 20.04 -5.16
N ARG A 191 9.87 20.19 -6.12
CA ARG A 191 8.61 20.93 -5.93
C ARG A 191 7.74 20.34 -4.83
N LEU A 192 7.58 19.02 -4.79
CA LEU A 192 6.80 18.34 -3.74
C LEU A 192 7.44 18.51 -2.35
N LYS A 193 8.76 18.49 -2.26
CA LYS A 193 9.48 18.78 -1.02
C LYS A 193 9.26 20.23 -0.59
N GLU A 194 9.33 21.18 -1.51
CA GLU A 194 9.01 22.58 -1.22
C GLU A 194 7.57 22.75 -0.74
N TYR A 195 6.60 22.10 -1.39
CA TYR A 195 5.20 22.11 -0.96
C TYR A 195 4.99 21.61 0.46
N ARG A 196 5.80 20.62 0.86
CA ARG A 196 5.78 20.14 2.24
C ARG A 196 6.40 21.14 3.21
N GLU A 197 7.55 21.70 2.87
CA GLU A 197 8.33 22.56 3.78
C GLU A 197 7.71 23.94 3.96
N LYS A 198 7.15 24.53 2.90
CA LYS A 198 6.63 25.91 2.90
C LYS A 198 5.13 25.94 3.17
N GLU A 199 4.36 25.02 2.61
CA GLU A 199 2.89 25.02 2.69
C GLU A 199 2.32 23.90 3.60
N ASN A 200 3.18 23.07 4.21
CA ASN A 200 2.77 21.90 5.01
C ASN A 200 1.84 20.94 4.25
N ALA A 201 1.88 20.96 2.90
CA ALA A 201 1.01 20.14 2.07
C ALA A 201 1.35 18.66 2.30
N GLN A 202 0.31 17.83 2.51
CA GLN A 202 0.40 16.37 2.57
C GLN A 202 0.01 15.72 1.24
N GLN A 203 -0.77 16.43 0.44
CA GLN A 203 -1.26 15.99 -0.85
C GLN A 203 -1.27 17.16 -1.83
N VAL A 204 -0.83 16.90 -3.07
CA VAL A 204 -0.82 17.88 -4.16
C VAL A 204 -1.54 17.29 -5.36
N GLY A 205 -2.49 18.03 -5.94
CA GLY A 205 -3.24 17.61 -7.11
C GLY A 205 -2.91 18.47 -8.32
N VAL A 206 -2.68 17.84 -9.48
CA VAL A 206 -2.50 18.50 -10.77
C VAL A 206 -3.53 17.94 -11.75
N THR A 207 -4.23 18.83 -12.44
CA THR A 207 -5.22 18.44 -13.46
C THR A 207 -4.92 19.16 -14.76
N LEU A 208 -4.66 18.39 -15.80
CA LEU A 208 -4.57 18.85 -17.18
C LEU A 208 -5.91 18.60 -17.85
N TYR A 209 -6.50 19.60 -18.50
CA TYR A 209 -7.86 19.51 -19.05
C TYR A 209 -7.96 20.20 -20.41
N GLU A 210 -8.45 19.48 -21.40
CA GLU A 210 -8.84 19.99 -22.70
C GLU A 210 -10.21 19.37 -23.07
N PRO A 211 -11.31 20.15 -23.04
CA PRO A 211 -12.65 19.63 -23.22
C PRO A 211 -12.89 18.95 -24.58
N LYS A 212 -12.12 19.32 -25.62
CA LYS A 212 -12.29 18.77 -26.98
C LYS A 212 -11.47 17.52 -27.25
N GLY A 213 -10.76 16.98 -26.26
CA GLY A 213 -9.80 15.91 -26.46
C GLY A 213 -8.45 16.45 -26.93
N ASN A 214 -7.57 15.59 -27.48
CA ASN A 214 -6.23 15.97 -27.92
C ASN A 214 -5.33 16.56 -26.82
N LEU A 215 -5.48 16.10 -25.57
CA LEU A 215 -4.54 16.45 -24.51
C LEU A 215 -3.15 15.87 -24.82
N HIS A 216 -2.11 16.70 -24.83
CA HIS A 216 -0.73 16.28 -25.06
C HIS A 216 -0.07 15.84 -23.75
N LEU A 217 0.46 14.62 -23.71
CA LEU A 217 0.97 13.95 -22.50
C LEU A 217 2.45 13.57 -22.61
N ASP A 218 3.16 14.09 -23.60
CA ASP A 218 4.55 13.80 -23.94
C ASP A 218 5.56 14.72 -23.23
N SER A 219 5.10 15.67 -22.42
CA SER A 219 5.98 16.56 -21.68
C SER A 219 6.74 15.82 -20.57
N GLN A 220 7.95 16.27 -20.26
CA GLN A 220 8.76 15.70 -19.19
C GLN A 220 8.05 15.74 -17.83
N GLU A 221 7.22 16.76 -17.57
CA GLU A 221 6.43 16.86 -16.35
C GLU A 221 5.41 15.72 -16.22
N VAL A 222 4.78 15.31 -17.31
CA VAL A 222 3.86 14.15 -17.32
C VAL A 222 4.65 12.85 -17.15
N VAL A 223 5.82 12.73 -17.79
CA VAL A 223 6.68 11.55 -17.61
C VAL A 223 7.09 11.38 -16.15
N ASP A 224 7.57 12.45 -15.51
CA ASP A 224 7.95 12.45 -14.10
C ASP A 224 6.74 12.14 -13.19
N ALA A 225 5.56 12.66 -13.52
CA ALA A 225 4.32 12.40 -12.79
C ALA A 225 3.91 10.93 -12.85
N VAL A 226 3.97 10.32 -14.04
CA VAL A 226 3.66 8.90 -14.24
C VAL A 226 4.68 8.03 -13.52
N GLU A 227 5.98 8.35 -13.60
CA GLU A 227 7.01 7.62 -12.88
C GLU A 227 6.76 7.67 -11.37
N TYR A 228 6.55 8.87 -10.82
CA TYR A 228 6.32 9.07 -9.39
C TYR A 228 5.06 8.34 -8.90
N THR A 229 3.94 8.46 -9.61
CA THR A 229 2.68 7.80 -9.22
C THR A 229 2.75 6.28 -9.42
N SER A 230 3.51 5.78 -10.40
CA SER A 230 3.69 4.35 -10.64
C SER A 230 4.44 3.63 -9.52
N GLU A 231 5.36 4.33 -8.87
CA GLU A 231 6.09 3.82 -7.69
C GLU A 231 5.28 3.91 -6.39
N GLY A 232 3.99 4.23 -6.49
CA GLY A 232 3.08 4.40 -5.36
C GLY A 232 3.08 5.82 -4.78
N GLY A 233 3.79 6.78 -5.36
CA GLY A 233 3.85 8.19 -4.91
C GLY A 233 2.51 8.91 -4.89
N GLY A 234 1.44 8.29 -5.40
CA GLY A 234 0.09 8.80 -5.33
C GLY A 234 -0.81 8.09 -6.32
N SER A 235 -1.55 8.84 -7.13
CA SER A 235 -2.44 8.26 -8.14
C SER A 235 -2.45 9.04 -9.44
N ALA A 236 -2.66 8.33 -10.55
CA ALA A 236 -2.87 8.91 -11.87
C ALA A 236 -4.19 8.41 -12.47
N LYS A 237 -4.94 9.31 -13.13
CA LYS A 237 -6.17 8.97 -13.86
C LYS A 237 -6.20 9.63 -15.23
N LEU A 238 -6.71 8.90 -16.23
CA LEU A 238 -7.04 9.45 -17.55
C LEU A 238 -8.55 9.37 -17.79
N LYS A 239 -9.10 10.41 -18.40
CA LYS A 239 -10.53 10.48 -18.75
C LYS A 239 -10.76 10.87 -20.20
N VAL A 240 -11.79 10.27 -20.79
CA VAL A 240 -12.39 10.63 -22.07
C VAL A 240 -13.79 11.15 -21.78
N GLY A 241 -13.96 12.47 -21.83
CA GLY A 241 -15.17 13.13 -21.34
C GLY A 241 -15.39 12.87 -19.85
N ARG A 242 -16.42 12.09 -19.52
CA ARG A 242 -16.77 11.69 -18.13
C ARG A 242 -16.28 10.29 -17.76
N GLU A 243 -15.84 9.50 -18.74
CA GLU A 243 -15.42 8.13 -18.53
C GLU A 243 -13.97 8.07 -18.06
N THR A 244 -13.70 7.34 -16.98
CA THR A 244 -12.34 7.02 -16.55
C THR A 244 -11.82 5.85 -17.37
N VAL A 245 -10.80 6.09 -18.19
CA VAL A 245 -10.21 5.09 -19.07
C VAL A 245 -8.92 4.48 -18.49
N PHE A 246 -8.37 5.12 -17.47
CA PHE A 246 -7.26 4.62 -16.66
C PHE A 246 -7.39 5.14 -15.22
N ASP A 247 -7.17 4.27 -14.24
CA ASP A 247 -7.06 4.64 -12.83
C ASP A 247 -5.98 3.78 -12.18
N SER A 248 -4.90 4.39 -11.69
CA SER A 248 -3.82 3.64 -11.04
C SER A 248 -4.29 2.95 -9.75
N GLN A 249 -5.41 3.37 -9.14
CA GLN A 249 -5.95 2.74 -7.95
C GLN A 249 -6.60 1.37 -8.22
N ASP A 250 -6.90 1.06 -9.49
CA ASP A 250 -7.48 -0.21 -9.94
C ASP A 250 -6.53 -1.06 -10.80
N ASN A 251 -5.26 -0.66 -10.93
CA ASN A 251 -4.26 -1.28 -11.82
C ASN A 251 -3.00 -1.70 -11.05
N GLU A 252 -3.15 -2.36 -9.90
CA GLU A 252 -2.02 -2.70 -9.05
C GLU A 252 -1.06 -3.69 -9.73
N LYS A 253 0.24 -3.41 -9.63
CA LYS A 253 1.31 -4.33 -10.01
C LYS A 253 1.19 -5.57 -9.15
N ALA A 254 1.16 -6.73 -9.81
CA ALA A 254 1.15 -8.01 -9.14
C ALA A 254 2.23 -8.93 -9.70
N LYS A 255 2.72 -9.83 -8.84
CA LYS A 255 3.68 -10.87 -9.22
C LYS A 255 3.18 -12.23 -8.79
N ASP A 256 3.20 -13.16 -9.73
CA ASP A 256 2.98 -14.56 -9.45
C ASP A 256 4.25 -15.22 -8.90
N VAL A 257 4.09 -15.90 -7.79
CA VAL A 257 5.13 -16.67 -7.12
C VAL A 257 4.71 -18.12 -7.13
N GLU A 258 5.43 -18.93 -7.92
CA GLU A 258 5.33 -20.38 -7.84
C GLU A 258 5.60 -20.84 -6.41
N THR A 259 4.74 -21.72 -5.92
CA THR A 259 4.89 -22.37 -4.63
C THR A 259 5.87 -23.52 -4.78
N ASP A 260 7.06 -23.35 -4.23
CA ASP A 260 7.97 -24.44 -3.88
C ASP A 260 7.95 -24.57 -2.35
N ASP A 261 8.26 -25.75 -1.84
CA ASP A 261 8.26 -26.08 -0.40
C ASP A 261 9.21 -25.16 0.39
N SER A 262 10.17 -24.52 -0.27
CA SER A 262 11.10 -23.56 0.33
C SER A 262 10.53 -22.14 0.51
N LEU A 263 9.47 -21.76 -0.23
CA LEU A 263 8.90 -20.40 -0.22
C LEU A 263 7.83 -20.28 0.86
N THR A 264 8.29 -20.26 2.12
CA THR A 264 7.45 -20.19 3.30
C THR A 264 7.77 -19.00 4.19
N PHE A 265 6.76 -18.50 4.90
CA PHE A 265 6.92 -17.47 5.93
C PHE A 265 7.38 -18.07 7.28
N GLU A 266 7.31 -19.41 7.42
CA GLU A 266 7.55 -20.10 8.68
C GLU A 266 9.03 -20.23 9.05
N THR A 267 9.93 -20.20 8.06
CA THR A 267 11.38 -20.37 8.28
C THR A 267 12.15 -19.14 7.84
N SER A 268 13.24 -18.81 8.55
CA SER A 268 14.12 -17.70 8.16
C SER A 268 14.64 -17.86 6.72
N GLY A 269 15.03 -19.07 6.31
CA GLY A 269 15.46 -19.35 4.94
C GLY A 269 14.39 -19.06 3.89
N GLY A 270 13.14 -19.44 4.13
CA GLY A 270 12.03 -19.15 3.23
C GLY A 270 11.71 -17.65 3.17
N ARG A 271 11.76 -16.96 4.32
CA ARG A 271 11.61 -15.51 4.42
C ARG A 271 12.68 -14.75 3.63
N GLN A 272 13.94 -15.17 3.70
CA GLN A 272 15.04 -14.59 2.92
C GLN A 272 14.83 -14.78 1.41
N GLN A 273 14.37 -15.94 0.96
CA GLN A 273 14.04 -16.17 -0.44
C GLN A 273 12.89 -15.28 -0.93
N LEU A 274 11.86 -15.07 -0.09
CA LEU A 274 10.76 -14.16 -0.39
C LEU A 274 11.25 -12.72 -0.50
N ILE A 275 12.12 -12.26 0.41
CA ILE A 275 12.74 -10.93 0.32
C ILE A 275 13.47 -10.78 -1.03
N GLN A 276 14.33 -11.74 -1.37
CA GLN A 276 15.08 -11.73 -2.64
C GLN A 276 14.15 -11.70 -3.86
N LYS A 277 13.01 -12.38 -3.79
CA LYS A 277 12.07 -12.46 -4.93
C LYS A 277 11.22 -11.19 -5.08
N PHE A 278 10.94 -10.48 -4.01
CA PHE A 278 10.01 -9.33 -4.03
C PHE A 278 10.71 -7.96 -4.03
N PHE A 279 11.88 -7.85 -3.41
CA PHE A 279 12.52 -6.55 -3.10
C PHE A 279 13.97 -6.44 -3.59
N LYS A 280 14.50 -7.46 -4.28
CA LYS A 280 15.82 -7.44 -4.94
C LYS A 280 15.68 -7.93 -6.38
#